data_AF-A0A2N6AWG8-F1
#
_entry.id   AF-A0A2N6AWG8-F1
#
_cell.length_a   1.000
_cell.length_b   1.000
_cell.length_c   1.000
_cell.angle_alpha   90.00
_cell.angle_beta   90.00
_cell.angle_gamma   90.00
#
_symmetry.space_group_name_H-M   'P 1'
#
loop_
_entity.id
_entity.type
_entity.pdbx_description
1 polymer ?
#
loop_
_entity_poly.entity_id
_entity_poly.type
_entity_poly.pdbx_seq_one_letter_code
_entity_poly.pdbx_strand_id
1 'polypeptide(L)'
;MNTDNTKRPIGVFDSGMGGISVLAELMEWMPNESFVYFGDTMNAPYGVRPKKEVRDLAFDACEYLSEKRVKAIVVACNTATSAAISDLRKNFPIPIVGMEPALKVAVESRPRGAVLVMATPMTLKEKKFHDLMECFSQECRIETLPAPGLVDLVERGVLEGDEVEEELRGCLGDLAEKGVSTIVLGCTHFVFLDEAISKIYGHVSLVDGNKGTARHLMNLLTGRDLLNRETLDETRVDLCSSSEDPETIDMFKRLLKNRIEKIMNSRKKMETEKELEKRIIEEIRLVIRENKKLSEVEKKLISYRYGIQRDKLTESEKIARKLNMPKAKVEILMENAERKLFNIIKDRI
;
A
#
# COMPACT_ATOMS: atom_id res chain seq x y z
N MET A 1 8.11 -32.99 -10.38
CA MET A 1 7.67 -31.58 -10.35
C MET A 1 7.43 -31.15 -11.78
N ASN A 2 6.21 -30.72 -12.12
CA ASN A 2 5.87 -30.36 -13.50
C ASN A 2 6.35 -28.92 -13.76
N THR A 3 7.54 -28.77 -14.33
CA THR A 3 8.22 -27.49 -14.58
C THR A 3 7.45 -26.54 -15.51
N ASP A 4 6.42 -27.04 -16.20
CA ASP A 4 5.49 -26.26 -17.02
C ASP A 4 4.60 -25.32 -16.19
N ASN A 5 4.25 -25.69 -14.94
CA ASN A 5 3.33 -24.90 -14.13
C ASN A 5 3.94 -23.62 -13.55
N THR A 6 5.27 -23.58 -13.33
CA THR A 6 5.93 -22.39 -12.73
C THR A 6 6.09 -21.24 -13.73
N LYS A 7 6.04 -21.53 -15.03
CA LYS A 7 6.16 -20.54 -16.11
C LYS A 7 4.84 -19.97 -16.59
N ARG A 8 3.72 -20.58 -16.17
CA ARG A 8 2.37 -20.10 -16.50
C ARG A 8 2.11 -18.74 -15.87
N PRO A 9 1.34 -17.87 -16.54
CA PRO A 9 1.09 -16.53 -16.05
C PRO A 9 0.22 -16.52 -14.78
N ILE A 10 0.25 -15.40 -14.07
CA ILE A 10 -0.70 -15.07 -13.00
C ILE A 10 -1.84 -14.28 -13.63
N GLY A 11 -3.08 -14.72 -13.43
CA GLY A 11 -4.26 -13.97 -13.82
C GLY A 11 -4.57 -12.87 -12.81
N VAL A 12 -4.91 -11.68 -13.29
CA VAL A 12 -5.33 -10.54 -12.47
C VAL A 12 -6.66 -10.04 -13.00
N PHE A 13 -7.71 -10.09 -12.19
CA PHE A 13 -9.06 -9.69 -12.57
C PHE A 13 -9.53 -8.50 -11.76
N ASP A 14 -10.12 -7.50 -12.44
CA ASP A 14 -10.85 -6.40 -11.83
C ASP A 14 -12.12 -6.08 -12.62
N SER A 15 -13.05 -5.35 -11.99
CA SER A 15 -14.27 -4.92 -12.69
C SER A 15 -14.02 -3.88 -13.77
N GLY A 16 -12.84 -3.25 -13.81
CA GLY A 16 -12.51 -2.25 -14.81
C GLY A 16 -11.02 -1.94 -14.85
N MET A 17 -10.65 -0.67 -14.85
CA MET A 17 -9.26 -0.22 -14.90
C MET A 17 -8.57 -0.16 -13.52
N GLY A 18 -9.35 -0.19 -12.43
CA GLY A 18 -8.86 -0.04 -11.06
C GLY A 18 -7.73 -1.02 -10.75
N GLY A 19 -7.91 -2.29 -11.11
CA GLY A 19 -6.97 -3.37 -10.82
C GLY A 19 -5.57 -3.21 -11.40
N ILE A 20 -5.37 -2.28 -12.35
CA ILE A 20 -4.05 -1.93 -12.87
C ILE A 20 -3.12 -1.46 -11.73
N SER A 21 -3.65 -0.83 -10.67
CA SER A 21 -2.86 -0.46 -9.50
C SER A 21 -2.28 -1.67 -8.77
N VAL A 22 -3.02 -2.78 -8.72
CA VAL A 22 -2.61 -4.04 -8.10
C VAL A 22 -1.62 -4.76 -9.01
N LEU A 23 -1.88 -4.79 -10.32
CA LEU A 23 -0.97 -5.36 -11.32
C LEU A 23 0.42 -4.73 -11.24
N ALA A 24 0.51 -3.40 -11.17
CA ALA A 24 1.78 -2.69 -11.04
C ALA A 24 2.56 -3.12 -9.80
N GLU A 25 1.88 -3.29 -8.65
CA GLU A 25 2.51 -3.76 -7.42
C GLU A 25 2.95 -5.23 -7.53
N LEU A 26 2.16 -6.09 -8.18
CA LEU A 26 2.53 -7.49 -8.41
C LEU A 26 3.80 -7.61 -9.27
N MET A 27 3.93 -6.77 -10.31
CA MET A 27 5.12 -6.74 -11.17
C MET A 27 6.37 -6.31 -10.39
N GLU A 28 6.25 -5.36 -9.47
CA GLU A 28 7.37 -4.94 -8.61
C GLU A 28 7.80 -6.05 -7.63
N TRP A 29 6.85 -6.76 -7.02
CA TRP A 29 7.15 -7.81 -6.06
C TRP A 29 7.63 -9.11 -6.69
N MET A 30 7.19 -9.39 -7.93
CA MET A 30 7.44 -10.63 -8.64
C MET A 30 7.84 -10.35 -10.10
N PRO A 31 9.00 -9.70 -10.34
CA PRO A 31 9.40 -9.26 -11.68
C PRO A 31 9.66 -10.40 -12.67
N ASN A 32 9.93 -11.60 -12.16
CA ASN A 32 10.13 -12.83 -12.95
C ASN A 32 8.83 -13.49 -13.40
N GLU A 33 7.68 -12.99 -12.96
CA GLU A 33 6.39 -13.55 -13.36
C GLU A 33 5.88 -12.97 -14.67
N SER A 34 4.94 -13.65 -15.30
CA SER A 34 4.16 -13.12 -16.41
C SER A 34 2.71 -12.96 -15.96
N PHE A 35 1.99 -11.99 -16.50
CA PHE A 35 0.65 -11.65 -16.06
C PHE A 35 -0.34 -11.62 -17.23
N VAL A 36 -1.57 -12.03 -16.95
CA VAL A 36 -2.74 -11.78 -17.80
C VAL A 36 -3.71 -10.95 -16.99
N TYR A 37 -3.92 -9.70 -17.39
CA TYR A 37 -4.90 -8.81 -16.79
C TYR A 37 -6.22 -8.90 -17.55
N PHE A 38 -7.33 -9.01 -16.83
CA PHE A 38 -8.67 -8.91 -17.38
C PHE A 38 -9.49 -7.87 -16.61
N GLY A 39 -9.87 -6.79 -17.29
CA GLY A 39 -10.80 -5.79 -16.77
C GLY A 39 -12.19 -5.98 -17.37
N ASP A 40 -13.21 -6.21 -16.56
CA ASP A 40 -14.59 -6.37 -17.05
C ASP A 40 -15.30 -5.02 -17.26
N THR A 41 -14.72 -4.14 -18.07
CA THR A 41 -15.17 -2.74 -18.21
C THR A 41 -16.60 -2.60 -18.72
N MET A 42 -17.12 -3.54 -19.52
CA MET A 42 -18.51 -3.52 -19.97
C MET A 42 -19.51 -3.68 -18.84
N ASN A 43 -19.11 -4.33 -17.75
CA ASN A 43 -19.91 -4.51 -16.55
C ASN A 43 -19.45 -3.62 -15.39
N ALA A 44 -18.49 -2.72 -15.59
CA ALA A 44 -18.16 -1.70 -14.59
C ALA A 44 -19.36 -0.74 -14.35
N PRO A 45 -19.44 -0.09 -13.18
CA PRO A 45 -18.74 -0.42 -11.94
C PRO A 45 -19.52 -1.49 -11.14
N TYR A 46 -18.80 -2.46 -10.54
CA TYR A 46 -19.47 -3.50 -9.72
C TYR A 46 -20.06 -2.95 -8.41
N GLY A 47 -19.55 -1.81 -7.92
CA GLY A 47 -19.85 -1.30 -6.58
C GLY A 47 -21.32 -0.96 -6.32
N VAL A 48 -22.12 -0.82 -7.37
CA VAL A 48 -23.55 -0.49 -7.33
C VAL A 48 -24.45 -1.67 -7.75
N ARG A 49 -23.86 -2.79 -8.17
CA ARG A 49 -24.60 -3.96 -8.67
C ARG A 49 -25.05 -4.88 -7.53
N PRO A 50 -26.13 -5.66 -7.73
CA PRO A 50 -26.53 -6.71 -6.80
C PRO A 50 -25.41 -7.73 -6.55
N LYS A 51 -25.28 -8.20 -5.30
CA LYS A 51 -24.26 -9.18 -4.91
C LYS A 51 -24.23 -10.43 -5.78
N LYS A 52 -25.41 -10.97 -6.12
CA LYS A 52 -25.52 -12.18 -6.95
C LYS A 52 -24.90 -11.94 -8.33
N GLU A 53 -25.22 -10.82 -8.95
CA GLU A 53 -24.66 -10.44 -10.26
C GLU A 53 -23.15 -10.27 -10.20
N VAL A 54 -22.64 -9.54 -9.19
CA VAL A 54 -21.18 -9.39 -8.97
C VAL A 54 -20.49 -10.75 -8.79
N ARG A 55 -21.14 -11.68 -8.10
CA ARG A 55 -20.63 -13.04 -7.93
C ARG A 55 -20.56 -13.75 -9.28
N ASP A 56 -21.66 -13.78 -10.04
CA ASP A 56 -21.73 -14.49 -11.31
C ASP A 56 -20.68 -13.94 -12.29
N LEU A 57 -20.56 -12.61 -12.41
CA LEU A 57 -19.52 -11.96 -13.22
C LEU A 57 -18.09 -12.29 -12.76
N ALA A 58 -17.85 -12.41 -11.45
CA ALA A 58 -16.54 -12.79 -10.93
C ALA A 58 -16.19 -14.27 -11.24
N PHE A 59 -17.19 -15.15 -11.33
CA PHE A 59 -17.00 -16.52 -11.79
C PHE A 59 -16.63 -16.53 -13.27
N ASP A 60 -17.38 -15.83 -14.12
CA ASP A 60 -17.12 -15.73 -15.56
C ASP A 60 -15.70 -15.20 -15.84
N ALA A 61 -15.27 -14.18 -15.11
CA ALA A 61 -13.91 -13.65 -15.21
C ALA A 61 -12.82 -14.66 -14.79
N CYS A 62 -13.07 -15.47 -13.75
CA CYS A 62 -12.14 -16.50 -13.33
C CYS A 62 -12.10 -17.69 -14.31
N GLU A 63 -13.22 -18.02 -14.95
CA GLU A 63 -13.28 -19.01 -16.03
C GLU A 63 -12.48 -18.54 -17.24
N TYR A 64 -12.69 -17.31 -17.69
CA TYR A 64 -11.91 -16.67 -18.76
C TYR A 64 -10.39 -16.74 -18.49
N LEU A 65 -9.94 -16.36 -17.29
CA LEU A 65 -8.53 -16.44 -16.92
C LEU A 65 -8.02 -17.88 -16.84
N SER A 66 -8.87 -18.83 -16.43
CA SER A 66 -8.50 -20.25 -16.37
C SER A 66 -8.25 -20.83 -17.77
N GLU A 67 -9.00 -20.40 -18.79
CA GLU A 67 -8.78 -20.77 -20.19
C GLU A 67 -7.42 -20.30 -20.71
N LYS A 68 -6.90 -19.18 -20.19
CA LYS A 68 -5.54 -18.67 -20.45
C LYS A 68 -4.44 -19.47 -19.74
N ARG A 69 -4.80 -20.56 -19.06
CA ARG A 69 -3.89 -21.48 -18.34
C ARG A 69 -3.03 -20.77 -17.29
N VAL A 70 -3.61 -19.82 -16.56
CA VAL A 70 -2.93 -19.17 -15.45
C VAL A 70 -2.64 -20.14 -14.30
N LYS A 71 -1.55 -19.92 -13.55
CA LYS A 71 -1.19 -20.75 -12.38
C LYS A 71 -1.81 -20.27 -11.07
N ALA A 72 -2.30 -19.04 -11.02
CA ALA A 72 -3.00 -18.43 -9.89
C ALA A 72 -3.85 -17.26 -10.40
N ILE A 73 -4.87 -16.87 -9.65
CA ILE A 73 -5.70 -15.69 -9.94
C ILE A 73 -5.67 -14.73 -8.75
N VAL A 74 -5.52 -13.44 -9.05
CA VAL A 74 -5.73 -12.33 -8.13
C VAL A 74 -7.04 -11.63 -8.50
N VAL A 75 -8.00 -11.64 -7.60
CA VAL A 75 -9.21 -10.82 -7.67
C VAL A 75 -8.85 -9.44 -7.11
N ALA A 76 -8.42 -8.54 -7.99
CA ALA A 76 -7.99 -7.18 -7.65
C ALA A 76 -9.15 -6.26 -7.28
N CYS A 77 -10.39 -6.60 -7.68
CA CYS A 77 -11.56 -5.81 -7.30
C CYS A 77 -11.94 -6.05 -5.83
N ASN A 78 -11.94 -5.01 -5.00
CA ASN A 78 -12.39 -5.06 -3.60
C ASN A 78 -13.86 -5.51 -3.50
N THR A 79 -14.68 -5.05 -4.45
CA THR A 79 -16.10 -5.41 -4.56
C THR A 79 -16.25 -6.90 -4.89
N ALA A 80 -15.60 -7.40 -5.96
CA ALA A 80 -15.65 -8.82 -6.30
C ALA A 80 -15.05 -9.72 -5.19
N THR A 81 -13.98 -9.26 -4.53
CA THR A 81 -13.39 -9.95 -3.39
C THR A 81 -14.41 -10.14 -2.27
N SER A 82 -15.09 -9.06 -1.87
CA SER A 82 -16.04 -9.13 -0.76
C SER A 82 -17.27 -9.97 -1.10
N ALA A 83 -17.72 -9.94 -2.36
CA ALA A 83 -18.89 -10.68 -2.82
C ALA A 83 -18.64 -12.19 -3.03
N ALA A 84 -17.48 -12.57 -3.58
CA ALA A 84 -17.30 -13.89 -4.21
C ALA A 84 -16.05 -14.68 -3.80
N ILE A 85 -15.05 -14.08 -3.13
CA ILE A 85 -13.73 -14.73 -2.95
C ILE A 85 -13.80 -16.11 -2.27
N SER A 86 -14.74 -16.29 -1.34
CA SER A 86 -14.90 -17.56 -0.63
C SER A 86 -15.41 -18.68 -1.53
N ASP A 87 -16.27 -18.34 -2.50
CA ASP A 87 -16.88 -19.32 -3.39
C ASP A 87 -15.93 -19.61 -4.55
N LEU A 88 -15.23 -18.60 -5.07
CA LEU A 88 -14.17 -18.79 -6.07
C LEU A 88 -13.11 -19.77 -5.58
N ARG A 89 -12.59 -19.58 -4.35
CA ARG A 89 -11.58 -20.49 -3.75
C ARG A 89 -12.05 -21.94 -3.60
N LYS A 90 -13.37 -22.19 -3.51
CA LYS A 90 -13.92 -23.54 -3.39
C LYS A 90 -14.10 -24.22 -4.74
N ASN A 91 -14.33 -23.44 -5.80
CA ASN A 91 -14.73 -23.97 -7.12
C ASN A 91 -13.56 -24.03 -8.12
N PHE A 92 -12.49 -23.27 -7.91
CA PHE A 92 -11.33 -23.28 -8.79
C PHE A 92 -10.15 -24.07 -8.16
N PRO A 93 -9.48 -24.95 -8.91
CA PRO A 93 -8.38 -25.78 -8.39
C PRO A 93 -7.06 -25.00 -8.22
N ILE A 94 -6.93 -23.85 -8.88
CA ILE A 94 -5.76 -22.98 -8.78
C ILE A 94 -5.86 -22.04 -7.58
N PRO A 95 -4.74 -21.60 -6.98
CA PRO A 95 -4.76 -20.62 -5.91
C PRO A 95 -5.45 -19.30 -6.35
N ILE A 96 -6.43 -18.85 -5.57
CA ILE A 96 -7.10 -17.55 -5.75
C ILE A 96 -6.86 -16.65 -4.54
N VAL A 97 -6.29 -15.48 -4.79
CA VAL A 97 -6.04 -14.42 -3.81
C VAL A 97 -7.03 -13.28 -4.08
N GLY A 98 -7.66 -12.75 -3.03
CA GLY A 98 -8.47 -11.55 -3.12
C GLY A 98 -7.73 -10.37 -2.52
N MET A 99 -8.32 -9.18 -2.59
CA MET A 99 -7.74 -7.99 -1.98
C MET A 99 -7.60 -8.12 -0.46
N GLU A 100 -6.41 -7.79 0.03
CA GLU A 100 -6.16 -7.64 1.45
C GLU A 100 -6.62 -6.26 1.94
N PRO A 101 -7.45 -6.18 3.00
CA PRO A 101 -7.92 -4.90 3.52
C PRO A 101 -6.79 -4.13 4.20
N ALA A 102 -6.62 -2.86 3.85
CA ALA A 102 -5.59 -1.99 4.44
C ALA A 102 -5.96 -1.41 5.82
N LEU A 103 -7.17 -1.72 6.32
CA LEU A 103 -7.68 -1.16 7.57
C LEU A 103 -6.75 -1.46 8.77
N LYS A 104 -6.24 -2.69 8.87
CA LYS A 104 -5.29 -3.06 9.93
C LYS A 104 -4.03 -2.19 9.89
N VAL A 105 -3.47 -1.99 8.69
CA VAL A 105 -2.29 -1.13 8.48
C VAL A 105 -2.60 0.31 8.88
N ALA A 106 -3.80 0.79 8.54
CA ALA A 106 -4.26 2.13 8.91
C ALA A 106 -4.28 2.32 10.43
N VAL A 107 -4.94 1.40 11.14
CA VAL A 107 -5.12 1.44 12.60
C VAL A 107 -3.78 1.33 13.33
N GLU A 108 -2.90 0.42 12.88
CA GLU A 108 -1.58 0.22 13.48
C GLU A 108 -0.63 1.41 13.25
N SER A 109 -0.78 2.14 12.14
CA SER A 109 0.09 3.28 11.83
C SER A 109 -0.10 4.47 12.77
N ARG A 110 -1.30 4.65 13.31
CA ARG A 110 -1.59 5.75 14.25
C ARG A 110 -2.65 5.36 15.29
N PRO A 111 -2.25 4.67 16.38
CA PRO A 111 -3.17 4.31 17.45
C PRO A 111 -3.83 5.55 18.05
N ARG A 112 -5.15 5.51 18.27
CA ARG A 112 -5.98 6.62 18.81
C ARG A 112 -6.24 7.81 17.87
N GLY A 113 -5.93 7.70 16.57
CA GLY A 113 -6.41 8.64 15.54
C GLY A 113 -7.85 8.37 15.11
N ALA A 114 -8.31 9.05 14.06
CA ALA A 114 -9.45 8.60 13.25
C ALA A 114 -8.97 8.14 11.87
N VAL A 115 -9.57 7.05 11.39
CA VAL A 115 -9.34 6.43 10.08
C VAL A 115 -10.60 6.59 9.24
N LEU A 116 -10.46 7.14 8.04
CA LEU A 116 -11.52 7.17 7.05
C LEU A 116 -11.34 6.02 6.06
N VAL A 117 -12.39 5.23 5.85
CA VAL A 117 -12.41 4.16 4.85
C VAL A 117 -13.23 4.59 3.66
N MET A 118 -12.55 4.84 2.54
CA MET A 118 -13.21 5.09 1.27
C MET A 118 -13.42 3.75 0.55
N ALA A 119 -14.68 3.32 0.39
CA ALA A 119 -14.99 2.06 -0.27
C ALA A 119 -16.37 2.10 -0.93
N THR A 120 -16.65 1.18 -1.84
CA THR A 120 -17.96 1.12 -2.52
C THR A 120 -19.07 0.73 -1.53
N PRO A 121 -20.33 1.13 -1.77
CA PRO A 121 -21.46 0.74 -0.93
C PRO A 121 -21.60 -0.76 -0.74
N MET A 122 -21.31 -1.55 -1.79
CA MET A 122 -21.32 -3.00 -1.73
C MET A 122 -20.26 -3.52 -0.74
N THR A 123 -19.00 -3.10 -0.87
CA THR A 123 -17.91 -3.51 0.04
C THR A 123 -18.22 -3.20 1.50
N LEU A 124 -18.78 -2.02 1.78
CA LEU A 124 -19.13 -1.59 3.14
C LEU A 124 -20.31 -2.38 3.75
N LYS A 125 -21.20 -2.93 2.93
CA LYS A 125 -22.33 -3.77 3.38
C LYS A 125 -21.93 -5.22 3.66
N GLU A 126 -20.76 -5.64 3.22
CA GLU A 126 -20.35 -7.04 3.35
C GLU A 126 -19.93 -7.38 4.78
N LYS A 127 -20.49 -8.49 5.28
CA LYS A 127 -20.33 -8.93 6.68
C LYS A 127 -18.87 -9.02 7.10
N LYS A 128 -17.98 -9.55 6.24
CA LYS A 128 -16.56 -9.69 6.56
C LYS A 128 -15.86 -8.35 6.79
N PHE A 129 -16.22 -7.32 6.02
CA PHE A 129 -15.63 -6.00 6.18
C PHE A 129 -16.19 -5.31 7.43
N HIS A 130 -17.50 -5.48 7.70
CA HIS A 130 -18.12 -5.05 8.95
C HIS A 130 -17.46 -5.69 10.18
N ASP A 131 -17.31 -7.02 10.18
CA ASP A 131 -16.66 -7.77 11.26
C ASP A 131 -15.21 -7.26 11.48
N LEU A 132 -14.49 -6.93 10.41
CA LEU A 132 -13.14 -6.35 10.49
C LEU A 132 -13.14 -4.96 11.13
N MET A 133 -14.08 -4.08 10.76
CA MET A 133 -14.21 -2.76 11.38
C MET A 133 -14.57 -2.87 12.86
N GLU A 134 -15.47 -3.78 13.22
CA GLU A 134 -15.88 -4.03 14.61
C GLU A 134 -14.70 -4.47 15.47
N CYS A 135 -13.83 -5.36 14.97
CA CYS A 135 -12.60 -5.78 15.64
C CYS A 135 -11.68 -4.62 16.04
N PHE A 136 -11.63 -3.55 15.25
CA PHE A 136 -10.76 -2.39 15.49
C PHE A 136 -11.48 -1.18 16.11
N SER A 137 -12.79 -1.28 16.35
CA SER A 137 -13.62 -0.19 16.86
C SER A 137 -13.19 0.35 18.23
N GLN A 138 -12.50 -0.46 19.03
CA GLN A 138 -11.97 -0.07 20.34
C GLN A 138 -10.57 0.57 20.26
N GLU A 139 -9.87 0.44 19.13
CA GLU A 139 -8.50 0.94 18.94
C GLU A 139 -8.46 2.32 18.26
N CYS A 140 -9.45 2.60 17.41
CA CYS A 140 -9.50 3.79 16.56
C CYS A 140 -10.95 4.14 16.17
N ARG A 141 -11.24 5.42 15.98
CA ARG A 141 -12.52 5.83 15.37
C ARG A 141 -12.46 5.57 13.87
N ILE A 142 -13.35 4.72 13.37
CA ILE A 142 -13.44 4.36 11.96
C ILE A 142 -14.68 5.03 11.36
N GLU A 143 -14.47 5.84 10.32
CA GLU A 143 -15.52 6.43 9.51
C GLU A 143 -15.51 5.80 8.12
N THR A 144 -16.66 5.72 7.46
CA THR A 144 -16.78 5.14 6.11
C THR A 144 -17.36 6.15 5.15
N LEU A 145 -16.79 6.24 3.95
CA LEU A 145 -17.25 7.14 2.89
C LEU A 145 -17.38 6.39 1.56
N PRO A 146 -18.61 6.13 1.10
CA PRO A 146 -18.85 5.84 -0.30
C PRO A 146 -18.55 7.07 -1.16
N ALA A 147 -17.78 6.90 -2.23
CA ALA A 147 -17.44 7.97 -3.16
C ALA A 147 -17.63 7.51 -4.63
N PRO A 148 -18.88 7.27 -5.09
CA PRO A 148 -19.14 6.81 -6.45
C PRO A 148 -18.71 7.82 -7.52
N GLY A 149 -18.86 9.13 -7.29
CA GLY A 149 -18.43 10.16 -8.25
C GLY A 149 -16.92 10.10 -8.55
N LEU A 150 -16.09 9.78 -7.55
CA LEU A 150 -14.66 9.55 -7.74
C LEU A 150 -14.37 8.28 -8.58
N VAL A 151 -15.20 7.24 -8.48
CA VAL A 151 -15.07 6.05 -9.34
C VAL A 151 -15.36 6.44 -10.79
N ASP A 152 -16.44 7.18 -11.04
CA ASP A 152 -16.84 7.62 -12.37
C ASP A 152 -15.80 8.55 -13.03
N LEU A 153 -15.17 9.43 -12.24
CA LEU A 153 -14.05 10.26 -12.70
C LEU A 153 -12.87 9.41 -13.17
N VAL A 154 -12.46 8.44 -12.34
CA VAL A 154 -11.33 7.55 -12.67
C VAL A 154 -11.64 6.72 -13.91
N GLU A 155 -12.84 6.15 -14.04
CA GLU A 155 -13.25 5.39 -15.24
C GLU A 155 -13.24 6.23 -16.53
N ARG A 156 -13.47 7.55 -16.44
CA ARG A 156 -13.32 8.49 -17.57
C ARG A 156 -11.86 8.91 -17.82
N GLY A 157 -10.91 8.42 -17.04
CA GLY A 157 -9.51 8.81 -17.11
C GLY A 157 -9.21 10.19 -16.51
N VAL A 158 -10.15 10.77 -15.76
CA VAL A 158 -10.01 12.08 -15.10
C VAL A 158 -9.43 11.86 -13.70
N LEU A 159 -8.11 12.05 -13.55
CA LEU A 159 -7.37 11.73 -12.32
C LEU A 159 -6.92 12.97 -11.53
N GLU A 160 -6.94 14.14 -12.16
CA GLU A 160 -6.52 15.41 -11.59
C GLU A 160 -7.33 16.57 -12.20
N GLY A 161 -7.12 17.79 -11.69
CA GLY A 161 -7.79 19.00 -12.14
C GLY A 161 -9.04 19.35 -11.33
N ASP A 162 -9.66 20.47 -11.68
CA ASP A 162 -10.69 21.12 -10.86
C ASP A 162 -11.89 20.21 -10.57
N GLU A 163 -12.31 19.39 -11.54
CA GLU A 163 -13.43 18.44 -11.38
C GLU A 163 -13.15 17.39 -10.28
N VAL A 164 -11.94 16.82 -10.26
CA VAL A 164 -11.52 15.87 -9.21
C VAL A 164 -11.40 16.56 -7.87
N GLU A 165 -10.81 17.75 -7.84
CA GLU A 165 -10.61 18.44 -6.58
C GLU A 165 -11.93 18.95 -5.97
N GLU A 166 -12.92 19.32 -6.80
CA GLU A 166 -14.26 19.69 -6.36
C GLU A 166 -14.98 18.48 -5.76
N GLU A 167 -14.98 17.33 -6.44
CA GLU A 167 -15.59 16.09 -5.94
C GLU A 167 -14.92 15.63 -4.62
N LEU A 168 -13.57 15.69 -4.55
CA LEU A 168 -12.82 15.37 -3.33
C LEU A 168 -13.23 16.27 -2.16
N ARG A 169 -13.28 17.59 -2.37
CA ARG A 169 -13.70 18.54 -1.31
C ARG A 169 -15.15 18.32 -0.90
N GLY A 170 -16.03 18.06 -1.87
CA GLY A 170 -17.44 17.79 -1.62
C GLY A 170 -17.67 16.54 -0.77
N CYS A 171 -16.97 15.45 -1.05
CA CYS A 171 -17.18 14.19 -0.33
C CYS A 171 -16.35 14.06 0.97
N LEU A 172 -15.11 14.56 1.01
CA LEU A 172 -14.23 14.43 2.17
C LEU A 172 -14.46 15.55 3.20
N GLY A 173 -14.81 16.76 2.75
CA GLY A 173 -14.95 17.94 3.60
C GLY A 173 -13.62 18.32 4.29
N ASP A 174 -13.69 18.88 5.49
CA ASP A 174 -12.50 19.16 6.31
C ASP A 174 -12.12 17.93 7.16
N LEU A 175 -11.08 17.22 6.73
CA LEU A 175 -10.57 16.04 7.45
C LEU A 175 -9.84 16.40 8.74
N ALA A 176 -9.28 17.61 8.85
CA ALA A 176 -8.59 18.06 10.05
C ALA A 176 -9.59 18.35 11.17
N GLU A 177 -10.72 18.99 10.85
CA GLU A 177 -11.84 19.17 11.79
C GLU A 177 -12.37 17.82 12.29
N LYS A 178 -12.46 16.83 11.38
CA LYS A 178 -12.83 15.46 11.74
C LYS A 178 -11.72 14.70 12.46
N GLY A 179 -10.51 15.24 12.62
CA GLY A 179 -9.38 14.53 13.23
C GLY A 179 -8.96 13.26 12.46
N VAL A 180 -9.32 13.16 11.17
CA VAL A 180 -8.95 12.06 10.30
C VAL A 180 -7.48 12.22 9.94
N SER A 181 -6.71 11.18 10.19
CA SER A 181 -5.25 11.20 9.98
C SER A 181 -4.78 10.16 8.97
N THR A 182 -5.66 9.24 8.59
CA THR A 182 -5.36 8.17 7.65
C THR A 182 -6.60 7.86 6.83
N ILE A 183 -6.42 7.70 5.53
CA ILE A 183 -7.45 7.29 4.60
C ILE A 183 -7.09 5.91 4.05
N VAL A 184 -7.99 4.95 4.23
CA VAL A 184 -7.96 3.65 3.57
C VAL A 184 -8.61 3.78 2.20
N LEU A 185 -7.83 3.55 1.15
CA LEU A 185 -8.28 3.46 -0.23
C LEU A 185 -8.82 2.06 -0.50
N GLY A 186 -10.04 1.79 -0.02
CA GLY A 186 -10.75 0.51 -0.11
C GLY A 186 -11.44 0.25 -1.46
N CYS A 187 -11.10 1.03 -2.48
CA CYS A 187 -11.45 0.80 -3.87
C CYS A 187 -10.18 0.97 -4.71
N THR A 188 -9.99 0.13 -5.72
CA THR A 188 -8.79 0.16 -6.57
C THR A 188 -8.67 1.47 -7.35
N HIS A 189 -9.79 2.10 -7.71
CA HIS A 189 -9.82 3.41 -8.38
C HIS A 189 -9.21 4.53 -7.55
N PHE A 190 -9.45 4.56 -6.24
CA PHE A 190 -9.01 5.66 -5.39
C PHE A 190 -7.50 5.76 -5.26
N VAL A 191 -6.77 4.68 -5.59
CA VAL A 191 -5.30 4.65 -5.64
C VAL A 191 -4.75 5.61 -6.70
N PHE A 192 -5.49 5.87 -7.78
CA PHE A 192 -5.07 6.81 -8.83
C PHE A 192 -5.30 8.27 -8.45
N LEU A 193 -6.02 8.55 -7.36
CA LEU A 193 -6.31 9.89 -6.86
C LEU A 193 -5.37 10.28 -5.71
N ASP A 194 -4.35 9.47 -5.41
CA ASP A 194 -3.46 9.67 -4.27
C ASP A 194 -2.73 11.03 -4.31
N GLU A 195 -2.36 11.53 -5.49
CA GLU A 195 -1.75 12.86 -5.66
C GLU A 195 -2.75 13.99 -5.43
N ALA A 196 -3.94 13.90 -6.00
CA ALA A 196 -4.99 14.89 -5.81
C ALA A 196 -5.41 14.97 -4.33
N ILE A 197 -5.58 13.81 -3.67
CA ILE A 197 -5.86 13.74 -2.24
C ILE A 197 -4.71 14.32 -1.44
N SER A 198 -3.45 13.98 -1.75
CA SER A 198 -2.28 14.50 -1.01
C SER A 198 -2.09 16.01 -1.21
N LYS A 199 -2.45 16.54 -2.39
CA LYS A 199 -2.41 17.98 -2.69
C LYS A 199 -3.38 18.77 -1.82
N ILE A 200 -4.59 18.25 -1.61
CA ILE A 200 -5.64 18.91 -0.82
C ILE A 200 -5.46 18.64 0.68
N TYR A 201 -5.11 17.40 1.04
CA TYR A 201 -5.11 16.87 2.40
C TYR A 201 -3.71 16.39 2.84
N GLY A 202 -2.64 17.13 2.53
CA GLY A 202 -1.25 16.68 2.73
C GLY A 202 -0.81 16.26 4.15
N HIS A 203 -1.70 16.37 5.14
CA HIS A 203 -1.50 15.87 6.50
C HIS A 203 -1.99 14.42 6.72
N VAL A 204 -2.73 13.83 5.76
CA VAL A 204 -3.29 12.49 5.89
C VAL A 204 -2.36 11.43 5.28
N SER A 205 -2.27 10.28 5.95
CA SER A 205 -1.61 9.10 5.38
C SER A 205 -2.58 8.35 4.48
N LEU A 206 -2.14 7.93 3.30
CA LEU A 206 -2.94 7.10 2.40
C LEU A 206 -2.45 5.66 2.47
N VAL A 207 -3.37 4.71 2.63
CA VAL A 207 -3.06 3.28 2.67
C VAL A 207 -4.01 2.48 1.78
N ASP A 208 -3.44 1.54 1.03
CA ASP A 208 -4.18 0.65 0.14
C ASP A 208 -3.80 -0.82 0.39
N GLY A 209 -4.56 -1.73 -0.23
CA GLY A 209 -4.39 -3.17 -0.08
C GLY A 209 -3.33 -3.80 -0.99
N ASN A 210 -2.78 -3.06 -1.97
CA ASN A 210 -2.04 -3.63 -3.10
C ASN A 210 -0.78 -4.38 -2.62
N LYS A 211 0.01 -3.74 -1.74
CA LYS A 211 1.21 -4.35 -1.13
C LYS A 211 0.89 -5.59 -0.32
N GLY A 212 -0.22 -5.56 0.43
CA GLY A 212 -0.70 -6.69 1.21
C GLY A 212 -1.03 -7.87 0.31
N THR A 213 -1.81 -7.62 -0.74
CA THR A 213 -2.22 -8.61 -1.75
C THR A 213 -1.01 -9.21 -2.48
N ALA A 214 -0.07 -8.37 -2.94
CA ALA A 214 1.13 -8.83 -3.66
C ALA A 214 2.00 -9.74 -2.78
N ARG A 215 2.25 -9.32 -1.54
CA ARG A 215 2.99 -10.13 -0.56
C ARG A 215 2.26 -11.44 -0.22
N HIS A 216 0.94 -11.41 -0.09
CA HIS A 216 0.17 -12.64 0.16
C HIS A 216 0.33 -13.63 -1.00
N LEU A 217 0.19 -13.17 -2.25
CA LEU A 217 0.37 -14.03 -3.41
C LEU A 217 1.79 -14.60 -3.47
N MET A 218 2.82 -13.78 -3.31
CA MET A 218 4.21 -14.23 -3.33
C MET A 218 4.46 -15.32 -2.29
N ASN A 219 3.98 -15.14 -1.05
CA ASN A 219 4.10 -16.15 0.00
C ASN A 219 3.36 -17.45 -0.35
N LEU A 220 2.17 -17.34 -0.93
CA LEU A 220 1.36 -18.48 -1.35
C LEU A 220 2.04 -19.27 -2.48
N LEU A 221 2.58 -18.59 -3.49
CA LEU A 221 3.31 -19.21 -4.59
C LEU A 221 4.61 -19.84 -4.10
N THR A 222 5.33 -19.18 -3.20
CA THR A 222 6.54 -19.72 -2.55
C THR A 222 6.22 -21.02 -1.82
N GLY A 223 5.21 -21.02 -0.95
CA GLY A 223 4.82 -22.20 -0.17
C GLY A 223 4.27 -23.36 -1.00
N ARG A 224 3.96 -23.13 -2.29
CA ARG A 224 3.50 -24.16 -3.23
C ARG A 224 4.54 -24.51 -4.30
N ASP A 225 5.76 -23.99 -4.21
CA ASP A 225 6.81 -24.15 -5.23
C ASP A 225 6.36 -23.71 -6.64
N LEU A 226 5.51 -22.67 -6.72
CA LEU A 226 4.93 -22.17 -7.98
C LEU A 226 5.61 -20.90 -8.52
N LEU A 227 6.54 -20.29 -7.78
CA LEU A 227 7.27 -19.11 -8.27
C LEU A 227 8.10 -19.43 -9.51
N ASN A 228 8.11 -18.51 -10.47
CA ASN A 228 9.03 -18.59 -11.59
C ASN A 228 10.47 -18.31 -11.10
N ARG A 229 11.37 -19.25 -11.38
CA ARG A 229 12.79 -19.19 -10.98
C ARG A 229 13.70 -18.67 -12.08
N GLU A 230 13.17 -18.49 -13.29
CA GLU A 230 13.93 -17.91 -14.39
C GLU A 230 13.94 -16.40 -14.26
N THR A 231 15.13 -15.80 -14.42
CA THR A 231 15.25 -14.36 -14.60
C THR A 231 14.69 -14.01 -15.97
N LEU A 232 13.72 -13.11 -16.01
CA LEU A 232 13.22 -12.53 -17.25
C LEU A 232 13.90 -11.18 -17.48
N ASP A 233 14.26 -10.89 -18.72
CA ASP A 233 14.77 -9.56 -19.10
C ASP A 233 13.69 -8.48 -18.91
N GLU A 234 12.42 -8.84 -19.17
CA GLU A 234 11.25 -7.98 -18.98
C GLU A 234 10.04 -8.78 -18.48
N THR A 235 9.26 -8.17 -17.59
CA THR A 235 7.99 -8.71 -17.12
C THR A 235 6.95 -8.67 -18.23
N ARG A 236 6.41 -9.83 -18.62
CA ARG A 236 5.42 -9.94 -19.70
C ARG A 236 4.01 -9.73 -19.15
N VAL A 237 3.23 -8.90 -19.82
CA VAL A 237 1.85 -8.59 -19.44
C VAL A 237 0.95 -8.63 -20.68
N ASP A 238 -0.09 -9.47 -20.64
CA ASP A 238 -1.20 -9.43 -21.59
C ASP A 238 -2.37 -8.65 -20.95
N LEU A 239 -2.81 -7.57 -21.60
CA LEU A 239 -3.89 -6.71 -21.11
C LEU A 239 -5.16 -6.99 -21.92
N CYS A 240 -6.18 -7.50 -21.25
CA CYS A 240 -7.48 -7.83 -21.83
C CYS A 240 -8.59 -7.01 -21.17
N SER A 241 -9.65 -6.74 -21.94
CA SER A 241 -10.87 -6.09 -21.48
C SER A 241 -12.08 -6.85 -22.03
N SER A 242 -13.23 -6.75 -21.36
CA SER A 242 -14.52 -7.15 -21.94
C SER A 242 -15.06 -6.14 -22.95
N SER A 243 -14.52 -4.91 -22.97
CA SER A 243 -14.77 -3.94 -24.05
C SER A 243 -13.87 -4.24 -25.24
N GLU A 244 -14.44 -4.15 -26.45
CA GLU A 244 -13.70 -4.23 -27.71
C GLU A 244 -13.07 -2.89 -28.13
N ASP A 245 -13.33 -1.81 -27.38
CA ASP A 245 -12.77 -0.49 -27.67
C ASP A 245 -11.24 -0.46 -27.46
N PRO A 246 -10.44 -0.21 -28.52
CA PRO A 246 -8.99 -0.11 -28.41
C PRO A 246 -8.51 0.95 -27.42
N GLU A 247 -9.26 2.03 -27.21
CA GLU A 247 -8.89 3.10 -26.28
C GLU A 247 -8.85 2.60 -24.82
N THR A 248 -9.64 1.58 -24.50
CA THR A 248 -9.65 0.97 -23.17
C THR A 248 -8.30 0.33 -22.84
N ILE A 249 -7.72 -0.41 -23.78
CA ILE A 249 -6.41 -1.05 -23.61
C ILE A 249 -5.30 0.00 -23.54
N ASP A 250 -5.38 1.05 -24.34
CA ASP A 250 -4.42 2.15 -24.29
C ASP A 250 -4.49 2.91 -22.96
N MET A 251 -5.68 3.07 -22.39
CA MET A 251 -5.85 3.59 -21.04
C MET A 251 -5.19 2.68 -20.00
N PHE A 252 -5.39 1.35 -20.06
CA PHE A 252 -4.72 0.41 -19.14
C PHE A 252 -3.19 0.52 -19.22
N LYS A 253 -2.62 0.61 -20.44
CA LYS A 253 -1.18 0.80 -20.64
C LYS A 253 -0.69 2.10 -20.02
N ARG A 254 -1.40 3.22 -20.22
CA ARG A 254 -1.05 4.53 -19.63
C ARG A 254 -1.04 4.47 -18.10
N LEU A 255 -2.10 3.94 -17.50
CA LEU A 255 -2.19 3.79 -16.04
C LEU A 255 -1.07 2.90 -15.50
N LEU A 256 -0.80 1.76 -16.15
CA LEU A 256 0.21 0.81 -15.73
C LEU A 256 1.60 1.46 -15.77
N LYS A 257 1.93 2.13 -16.88
CA LYS A 257 3.18 2.86 -17.04
C LYS A 257 3.35 3.91 -15.94
N ASN A 258 2.36 4.79 -15.76
CA ASN A 258 2.41 5.85 -14.76
C ASN A 258 2.58 5.27 -13.34
N ARG A 259 1.89 4.16 -13.03
CA ARG A 259 1.98 3.53 -11.72
C ARG A 259 3.33 2.88 -11.47
N ILE A 260 3.90 2.19 -12.46
CA ILE A 260 5.25 1.62 -12.37
C ILE A 260 6.29 2.72 -12.16
N GLU A 261 6.24 3.80 -12.95
CA GLU A 261 7.14 4.94 -12.80
C GLU A 261 7.07 5.53 -11.39
N LYS A 262 5.86 5.68 -10.85
CA LYS A 262 5.63 6.17 -9.48
C LYS A 262 6.21 5.25 -8.41
N ILE A 263 6.02 3.93 -8.55
CA ILE A 263 6.59 2.92 -7.64
C ILE A 263 8.13 2.99 -7.67
N MET A 264 8.71 3.00 -8.87
CA MET A 264 10.17 3.09 -9.07
C MET A 264 10.75 4.38 -8.49
N ASN A 265 10.11 5.53 -8.70
CA ASN A 265 10.54 6.82 -8.16
C ASN A 265 10.48 6.84 -6.62
N SER A 266 9.40 6.30 -6.05
CA SER A 266 9.25 6.16 -4.59
C SER A 266 10.34 5.27 -3.99
N ARG A 267 10.69 4.18 -4.68
CA ARG A 267 11.77 3.28 -4.26
C ARG A 267 13.15 3.95 -4.32
N LYS A 268 13.48 4.63 -5.42
CA LYS A 268 14.73 5.39 -5.56
C LYS A 268 14.87 6.44 -4.45
N LYS A 269 13.80 7.17 -4.16
CA LYS A 269 13.77 8.15 -3.06
C LYS A 269 14.06 7.48 -1.71
N MET A 270 13.39 6.38 -1.40
CA MET A 270 13.62 5.63 -0.15
C MET A 270 15.03 5.02 -0.05
N GLU A 271 15.59 4.53 -1.16
CA GLU A 271 16.98 4.04 -1.20
C GLU A 271 17.97 5.19 -0.93
N THR A 272 17.73 6.36 -1.53
CA THR A 272 18.52 7.58 -1.30
C THR A 272 18.43 8.05 0.15
N GLU A 273 17.23 8.07 0.73
CA GLU A 273 17.01 8.43 2.14
C GLU A 273 17.73 7.46 3.09
N LYS A 274 17.69 6.14 2.81
CA LYS A 274 18.44 5.14 3.58
C LYS A 274 19.95 5.30 3.45
N GLU A 275 20.45 5.65 2.27
CA GLU A 275 21.86 5.95 2.05
C GLU A 275 22.30 7.22 2.79
N LEU A 276 21.48 8.26 2.76
CA LEU A 276 21.70 9.48 3.53
C LEU A 276 21.69 9.20 5.04
N GLU A 277 20.73 8.43 5.53
CA GLU A 277 20.67 8.01 6.94
C GLU A 277 21.93 7.24 7.35
N LYS A 278 22.41 6.32 6.50
CA LYS A 278 23.69 5.62 6.74
C LYS A 278 24.88 6.59 6.80
N ARG A 279 24.97 7.55 5.87
CA ARG A 279 26.03 8.57 5.84
C ARG A 279 26.01 9.45 7.08
N ILE A 280 24.82 9.91 7.49
CA ILE A 280 24.64 10.68 8.73
C ILE A 280 25.12 9.86 9.94
N ILE A 281 24.73 8.58 10.03
CA ILE A 281 25.17 7.70 11.12
C ILE A 281 26.70 7.50 11.11
N GLU A 282 27.33 7.38 9.95
CA GLU A 282 28.79 7.28 9.82
C GLU A 282 29.50 8.56 10.26
N GLU A 283 29.00 9.73 9.86
CA GLU A 283 29.56 11.02 10.28
C GLU A 283 29.40 11.24 11.79
N ILE A 284 28.25 10.89 12.35
CA ILE A 284 28.02 10.92 13.80
C ILE A 284 29.03 10.00 14.53
N ARG A 285 29.31 8.80 14.00
CA ARG A 285 30.32 7.90 14.58
C ARG A 285 31.72 8.51 14.56
N LEU A 286 32.11 9.17 13.47
CA LEU A 286 33.39 9.88 13.35
C LEU A 286 33.47 11.01 14.38
N VAL A 287 32.45 11.85 14.48
CA VAL A 287 32.39 12.95 15.45
C VAL A 287 32.47 12.44 16.88
N ILE A 288 31.75 11.38 17.24
CA ILE A 288 31.83 10.78 18.58
C ILE A 288 33.25 10.30 18.91
N ARG A 289 33.94 9.69 17.93
CA ARG A 289 35.30 9.16 18.11
C ARG A 289 36.33 10.27 18.24
N GLU A 290 36.24 11.31 17.41
CA GLU A 290 37.31 12.30 17.24
C GLU A 290 37.11 13.58 18.07
N ASN A 291 35.87 13.90 18.44
CA ASN A 291 35.56 15.20 19.03
C ASN A 291 35.83 15.23 20.55
N LYS A 292 36.90 15.93 20.93
CA LYS A 292 37.30 16.15 22.33
C LYS A 292 36.39 17.13 23.10
N LYS A 293 35.50 17.87 22.42
CA LYS A 293 34.56 18.81 23.06
C LYS A 293 33.29 18.12 23.59
N LEU A 294 33.01 16.89 23.15
CA LEU A 294 31.94 16.06 23.68
C LEU A 294 32.45 15.28 24.89
N SER A 295 31.76 15.41 26.03
CA SER A 295 31.99 14.57 27.20
C SER A 295 31.57 13.13 26.93
N GLU A 296 32.08 12.17 27.73
CA GLU A 296 31.70 10.77 27.57
C GLU A 296 30.23 10.48 27.83
N VAL A 297 29.57 11.33 28.62
CA VAL A 297 28.12 11.25 28.80
C VAL A 297 27.41 11.67 27.51
N GLU A 298 27.79 12.81 26.91
CA GLU A 298 27.21 13.29 25.65
C GLU A 298 27.42 12.30 24.49
N LYS A 299 28.62 11.71 24.38
CA LYS A 299 28.91 10.67 23.37
C LYS A 299 28.02 9.44 23.51
N LYS A 300 27.78 8.98 24.74
CA LYS A 300 26.86 7.87 25.01
C LYS A 300 25.42 8.24 24.68
N LEU A 301 24.97 9.42 25.08
CA LEU A 301 23.62 9.91 24.78
C LEU A 301 23.34 9.94 23.27
N ILE A 302 24.26 10.51 22.49
CA ILE A 302 24.16 10.57 21.03
C ILE A 302 24.17 9.15 20.43
N SER A 303 25.05 8.27 20.90
CA SER A 303 25.13 6.88 20.41
C SER A 303 23.83 6.10 20.61
N TYR A 304 23.13 6.31 21.72
CA TYR A 304 21.83 5.68 21.95
C TYR A 304 20.76 6.25 21.04
N ARG A 305 20.71 7.59 20.93
CA ARG A 305 19.70 8.33 20.16
C ARG A 305 19.64 7.95 18.68
N TYR A 306 20.80 7.72 18.07
CA TYR A 306 20.88 7.36 16.64
C TYR A 306 20.97 5.83 16.43
N GLY A 307 20.57 5.03 17.43
CA GLY A 307 20.52 3.57 17.30
C GLY A 307 21.88 2.90 17.07
N ILE A 308 22.99 3.59 17.37
CA ILE A 308 24.36 3.08 17.20
C ILE A 308 24.64 1.94 18.21
N GLN A 309 23.89 1.88 19.33
CA GLN A 309 23.82 0.73 20.24
C GLN A 309 22.37 0.21 20.36
N ARG A 310 22.16 -1.10 20.21
CA ARG A 310 20.83 -1.73 20.20
C ARG A 310 20.30 -2.04 21.60
N ASP A 311 19.06 -1.63 21.90
CA ASP A 311 18.19 -2.24 22.94
C ASP A 311 16.70 -1.82 22.80
N LYS A 312 15.74 -2.50 23.46
CA LYS A 312 14.28 -2.52 23.13
C LYS A 312 13.26 -1.68 23.97
N LEU A 313 13.67 -0.83 24.92
CA LEU A 313 12.79 0.09 25.72
C LEU A 313 12.64 1.52 25.10
N THR A 314 11.94 2.47 25.71
CA THR A 314 11.97 3.89 25.28
C THR A 314 13.35 4.54 25.58
N GLU A 315 13.85 5.44 24.72
CA GLU A 315 15.24 5.93 24.78
C GLU A 315 15.62 6.65 26.08
N SER A 316 14.80 7.59 26.55
CA SER A 316 15.14 8.38 27.75
C SER A 316 15.09 7.57 29.04
N GLU A 317 14.24 6.54 29.12
CA GLU A 317 14.14 5.65 30.29
C GLU A 317 15.30 4.66 30.40
N LYS A 318 15.81 4.15 29.25
CA LYS A 318 17.02 3.32 29.19
C LYS A 318 18.23 4.07 29.73
N ILE A 319 18.41 5.28 29.23
CA ILE A 319 19.57 6.11 29.51
C ILE A 319 19.53 6.57 30.97
N ALA A 320 18.35 6.96 31.47
CA ALA A 320 18.12 7.29 32.87
C ALA A 320 18.55 6.15 33.81
N ARG A 321 18.12 4.92 33.53
CA ARG A 321 18.55 3.74 34.30
C ARG A 321 20.05 3.47 34.21
N LYS A 322 20.63 3.57 33.01
CA LYS A 322 22.05 3.23 32.78
C LYS A 322 23.03 4.25 33.35
N LEU A 323 22.65 5.53 33.36
CA LEU A 323 23.44 6.61 33.92
C LEU A 323 23.12 6.89 35.40
N ASN A 324 22.15 6.17 35.98
CA ASN A 324 21.62 6.42 37.32
C ASN A 324 21.16 7.89 37.49
N MET A 325 20.35 8.38 36.57
CA MET A 325 19.91 9.77 36.47
C MET A 325 18.38 9.87 36.33
N PRO A 326 17.75 10.94 36.84
CA PRO A 326 16.33 11.21 36.57
C PRO A 326 16.05 11.38 35.07
N LYS A 327 14.94 10.82 34.59
CA LYS A 327 14.50 10.90 33.18
C LYS A 327 14.46 12.34 32.65
N ALA A 328 13.86 13.27 33.38
CA ALA A 328 13.79 14.68 33.00
C ALA A 328 15.18 15.31 32.80
N LYS A 329 16.18 14.91 33.61
CA LYS A 329 17.55 15.40 33.48
C LYS A 329 18.25 14.80 32.25
N VAL A 330 17.95 13.54 31.92
CA VAL A 330 18.43 12.91 30.69
C VAL A 330 17.86 13.58 29.46
N GLU A 331 16.58 13.91 29.45
CA GLU A 331 15.92 14.57 28.32
C GLU A 331 16.54 15.95 28.04
N ILE A 332 16.78 16.75 29.08
CA ILE A 332 17.49 18.04 28.95
C ILE A 332 18.93 17.85 28.41
N LEU A 333 19.64 16.82 28.86
CA LEU A 333 21.00 16.57 28.41
C LEU A 333 21.06 16.03 26.98
N MET A 334 20.07 15.23 26.56
CA MET A 334 19.94 14.78 25.18
C MET A 334 19.73 15.94 24.24
N GLU A 335 18.80 16.84 24.57
CA GLU A 335 18.51 18.02 23.74
C GLU A 335 19.72 18.95 23.62
N ASN A 336 20.47 19.15 24.71
CA ASN A 336 21.71 19.93 24.69
C ASN A 336 22.83 19.24 23.89
N ALA A 337 22.96 17.91 24.01
CA ALA A 337 23.93 17.13 23.25
C ALA A 337 23.60 17.15 21.75
N GLU A 338 22.31 17.09 21.37
CA GLU A 338 21.84 17.20 20.00
C GLU A 338 22.15 18.59 19.41
N ARG A 339 21.87 19.67 20.14
CA ARG A 339 22.23 21.03 19.68
C ARG A 339 23.73 21.19 19.46
N LYS A 340 24.56 20.61 20.35
CA LYS A 340 26.02 20.61 20.17
C LYS A 340 26.44 19.77 18.96
N LEU A 341 25.87 18.58 18.80
CA LEU A 341 26.14 17.70 17.67
C LEU A 341 25.78 18.36 16.34
N PHE A 342 24.59 18.97 16.26
CA PHE A 342 24.13 19.71 15.09
C PHE A 342 25.12 20.82 14.72
N ASN A 343 25.56 21.62 15.70
CA ASN A 343 26.56 22.66 15.46
C ASN A 343 27.93 22.15 15.01
N ILE A 344 28.27 20.89 15.29
CA ILE A 344 29.52 20.25 14.86
C ILE A 344 29.39 19.70 13.43
N ILE A 345 28.21 19.16 13.07
CA ILE A 345 27.98 18.41 11.84
C ILE A 345 27.42 19.27 10.70
N LYS A 346 26.76 20.40 11.00
CA LYS A 346 26.06 21.25 10.00
C LYS A 346 26.94 21.72 8.83
N ASP A 347 28.27 21.74 8.98
CA ASP A 347 29.23 22.17 7.96
C ASP A 347 29.96 20.99 7.30
N ARG A 348 29.59 19.74 7.63
CA ARG A 348 30.24 18.49 7.19
C ARG A 348 29.38 17.59 6.29
N ILE A 349 28.07 17.81 6.26
CA ILE A 349 27.06 17.12 5.43
C ILE A 349 26.43 18.18 4.55
#